data_AF-A0A7L4RD35-F1
#
_entry.id   AF-A0A7L4RD35-F1
#
_cell.length_a   1.000
_cell.length_b   1.000
_cell.length_c   1.000
_cell.angle_alpha   90.00
_cell.angle_beta   90.00
_cell.angle_gamma   90.00
#
_symmetry.space_group_name_H-M   'P 1'
#
loop_
_entity.id
_entity.type
_entity.pdbx_description
1 polymer ?
#
loop_
_entity_poly.entity_id
_entity_poly.type
_entity_poly.pdbx_seq_one_letter_code
_entity_poly.pdbx_strand_id
1 'polypeptide(L)'
;MAPKPREWMKPEDVEWLKVSQLKLGEGNFGKVFAGRLKLRGKKPISVAVKKFNPSIPITDGRGRIIDRHPFRVEDHLSEYERAVSELKTAGIRIPKIAFVKHEGRTVQVSSIFQKEGKTKIMDARSFVRTGSIAAPQTLRVLTKLIERGYSPHFDSMGFIHNRYGLSPIVFDLDSFVINGPFGASLQVEDWLHTLFPDDASRRKEALETLIDAAKHPEIRQGLLDLKKRRWFAQPP
;
A
#
# COMPACT_ATOMS: atom_id res chain seq x y z
N MET A 1 -16.65 8.58 -19.10
CA MET A 1 -15.97 8.77 -17.80
C MET A 1 -16.41 7.69 -16.85
N ALA A 2 -15.48 6.97 -16.21
CA ALA A 2 -15.84 6.05 -15.12
C ALA A 2 -16.41 6.89 -13.94
N PRO A 3 -17.44 6.41 -13.22
CA PRO A 3 -17.98 7.12 -12.08
C PRO A 3 -16.88 7.31 -11.03
N LYS A 4 -16.74 8.52 -10.48
CA LYS A 4 -15.82 8.77 -9.36
C LYS A 4 -16.17 7.79 -8.23
N PRO A 5 -15.20 7.03 -7.70
CA PRO A 5 -15.48 6.12 -6.60
C PRO A 5 -16.06 6.91 -5.44
N ARG A 6 -17.19 6.45 -4.89
CA ARG A 6 -17.79 7.09 -3.72
C ARG A 6 -16.79 7.11 -2.57
N GLU A 7 -16.58 8.31 -2.04
CA GLU A 7 -15.85 8.54 -0.80
C GLU A 7 -16.49 7.72 0.33
N TRP A 8 -15.67 7.15 1.22
CA TRP A 8 -16.20 6.29 2.29
C TRP A 8 -17.02 7.10 3.30
N MET A 9 -16.48 8.25 3.69
CA MET A 9 -17.08 9.21 4.57
C MET A 9 -16.44 10.57 4.30
N LYS A 10 -17.17 11.65 4.53
CA LYS A 10 -16.60 12.98 4.57
C LYS A 10 -16.23 13.36 6.00
N PRO A 11 -15.25 14.25 6.23
CA PRO A 11 -14.90 14.73 7.57
C PRO A 11 -16.11 15.28 8.34
N GLU A 12 -17.01 16.01 7.67
CA GLU A 12 -18.21 16.61 8.27
C GLU A 12 -19.27 15.58 8.75
N ASP A 13 -19.22 14.35 8.22
CA ASP A 13 -20.12 13.26 8.62
C ASP A 13 -19.74 12.65 9.96
N VAL A 14 -18.52 12.94 10.46
CA VAL A 14 -17.99 12.40 11.71
C VAL A 14 -18.62 13.13 12.90
N GLU A 15 -19.38 12.38 13.70
CA GLU A 15 -19.96 12.88 14.95
C GLU A 15 -18.93 12.84 16.08
N TRP A 16 -18.20 11.73 16.19
CA TRP A 16 -17.04 11.62 17.09
C TRP A 16 -16.08 10.51 16.67
N LEU A 17 -14.81 10.68 17.05
CA LEU A 17 -13.77 9.66 16.96
C LEU A 17 -13.15 9.46 18.35
N LYS A 18 -13.19 8.22 18.86
CA LYS A 18 -12.51 7.82 20.09
C LYS A 18 -11.35 6.89 19.76
N VAL A 19 -10.14 7.32 20.07
CA VAL A 19 -8.92 6.52 19.88
C VAL A 19 -8.59 5.81 21.19
N SER A 20 -8.35 4.50 21.14
CA SER A 20 -7.96 3.71 22.31
C SER A 20 -6.44 3.70 22.49
N GLN A 21 -5.99 3.22 23.65
CA GLN A 21 -4.56 3.00 23.92
C GLN A 21 -4.00 1.72 23.26
N LEU A 22 -4.86 0.86 22.68
CA LEU A 22 -4.44 -0.38 22.05
C LEU A 22 -3.70 -0.08 20.73
N LYS A 23 -2.37 -0.21 20.73
CA LYS A 23 -1.53 -0.10 19.55
C LYS A 23 -1.66 -1.35 18.68
N LEU A 24 -2.04 -1.15 17.43
CA LEU A 24 -2.19 -2.19 16.41
C LEU A 24 -0.93 -2.40 15.59
N GLY A 25 -0.09 -1.37 15.48
CA GLY A 25 1.13 -1.39 14.71
C GLY A 25 1.90 -0.08 14.84
N GLU A 26 3.16 -0.12 14.43
CA GLU A 26 4.05 1.03 14.40
C GLU A 26 5.01 0.87 13.24
N GLY A 27 5.26 1.95 12.52
CA GLY A 27 6.21 2.00 11.43
C GLY A 27 6.84 3.38 11.33
N ASN A 28 7.68 3.56 10.31
CA ASN A 28 8.47 4.78 10.11
C ASN A 28 7.61 6.05 10.02
N PHE A 29 6.39 5.90 9.50
CA PHE A 29 5.50 7.01 9.22
C PHE A 29 4.48 7.30 10.33
N GLY A 30 4.37 6.44 11.33
CA GLY A 30 3.42 6.66 12.42
C GLY A 30 3.05 5.42 13.22
N LYS A 31 2.11 5.62 14.14
CA LYS A 31 1.56 4.60 15.03
C LYS A 31 0.10 4.36 14.71
N VAL A 32 -0.31 3.10 14.64
CA VAL A 32 -1.70 2.71 14.38
C VAL A 32 -2.33 2.23 15.68
N PHE A 33 -3.50 2.75 16.02
CA PHE A 33 -4.27 2.42 17.22
C PHE A 33 -5.65 1.92 16.87
N ALA A 34 -6.25 1.10 17.73
CA ALA A 34 -7.66 0.77 17.62
C ALA A 34 -8.52 1.97 18.04
N GLY A 35 -9.66 2.16 17.40
CA GLY A 35 -10.60 3.22 17.73
C GLY A 35 -12.04 2.86 17.44
N ARG A 36 -12.94 3.75 17.84
CA ARG A 36 -14.37 3.72 17.54
C ARG A 36 -14.74 5.03 16.84
N LEU A 37 -15.44 4.91 15.73
CA LEU A 37 -15.91 6.03 14.94
C LEU A 37 -17.44 6.02 14.91
N LYS A 38 -18.05 7.19 15.13
CA LYS A 38 -19.47 7.41 14.92
C LYS A 38 -19.65 8.40 13.78
N LEU A 39 -20.40 7.97 12.77
CA LEU A 39 -20.94 8.85 11.74
C LEU A 39 -22.36 9.27 12.14
N ARG A 40 -22.76 10.49 11.77
CA ARG A 40 -24.10 11.02 12.05
C ARG A 40 -25.18 10.04 11.58
N GLY A 41 -26.13 9.74 12.47
CA GLY A 41 -27.25 8.84 12.18
C GLY A 41 -26.89 7.34 12.01
N LYS A 42 -25.63 6.92 12.20
CA LYS A 42 -25.20 5.51 12.06
C LYS A 42 -24.78 4.90 13.38
N LYS A 43 -24.74 3.57 13.50
CA LYS A 43 -24.17 2.92 14.69
C LYS A 43 -22.64 3.11 14.71
N PRO A 44 -21.99 3.22 15.89
CA PRO A 44 -20.54 3.34 15.94
C PRO A 44 -19.85 2.06 15.47
N ILE A 45 -18.77 2.22 14.71
CA ILE A 45 -17.98 1.15 14.10
C ILE A 45 -16.55 1.13 14.65
N SER A 46 -15.92 -0.04 14.59
CA SER A 46 -14.51 -0.18 14.96
C SER A 46 -13.61 0.19 13.78
N VAL A 47 -12.54 0.92 14.07
CA VAL A 47 -11.62 1.49 13.07
C VAL A 47 -10.18 1.34 13.53
N ALA A 48 -9.25 1.39 12.58
CA ALA A 48 -7.84 1.61 12.83
C ALA A 48 -7.53 3.09 12.60
N VAL A 49 -6.79 3.71 13.51
CA VAL A 49 -6.45 5.13 13.49
C VAL A 49 -4.94 5.28 13.46
N LYS A 50 -4.40 5.75 12.35
CA LYS A 50 -2.97 6.03 12.19
C LYS A 50 -2.70 7.48 12.57
N LYS A 51 -1.93 7.66 13.65
CA LYS A 51 -1.34 8.94 14.05
C LYS A 51 0.03 9.03 13.39
N PHE A 52 0.21 9.99 12.50
CA PHE A 52 1.45 10.17 11.76
C PHE A 52 2.56 10.75 12.64
N ASN A 53 3.81 10.40 12.33
CA ASN A 53 4.97 11.01 12.96
C ASN A 53 5.10 12.46 12.48
N PRO A 54 5.43 13.42 13.37
CA PRO A 54 5.50 14.85 13.02
C PRO A 54 6.71 15.21 12.15
N SER A 55 7.72 14.32 12.10
CA SER A 55 8.94 14.50 11.30
C SER A 55 9.23 13.18 10.60
N ILE A 56 8.71 13.03 9.37
CA ILE A 56 9.02 11.89 8.53
C ILE A 56 10.09 12.35 7.53
N PRO A 57 11.29 11.75 7.54
CA PRO A 57 12.29 12.03 6.52
C PRO A 57 11.81 11.51 5.16
N ILE A 58 12.00 12.30 4.11
CA ILE A 58 11.75 11.82 2.74
C ILE A 58 12.98 11.02 2.32
N THR A 59 12.76 9.77 1.91
CA THR A 59 13.84 8.87 1.48
C THR A 59 13.72 8.51 0.01
N ASP A 60 14.85 8.25 -0.66
CA ASP A 60 14.82 7.54 -1.93
C ASP A 60 14.35 6.08 -1.70
N GLY A 61 14.02 5.36 -2.77
CA GLY A 61 13.67 3.94 -2.66
C GLY A 61 14.82 3.01 -2.24
N ARG A 62 15.98 3.55 -1.82
CA ARG A 62 17.09 2.85 -1.15
C ARG A 62 17.19 3.24 0.33
N GLY A 63 16.25 4.01 0.86
CA GLY A 63 16.22 4.46 2.25
C GLY A 63 17.14 5.63 2.59
N ARG A 64 17.75 6.30 1.59
CA ARG A 64 18.61 7.47 1.82
C ARG A 64 17.75 8.72 1.94
N ILE A 65 17.97 9.51 2.98
CA ILE A 65 17.27 10.79 3.17
C ILE A 65 17.63 11.74 2.02
N ILE A 66 16.63 12.13 1.23
CA ILE A 66 16.77 13.06 0.10
C ILE A 66 16.22 14.45 0.43
N ASP A 67 15.34 14.56 1.42
CA ASP A 67 14.90 15.84 1.97
C ASP A 67 14.83 15.78 3.49
N ARG A 68 15.38 16.82 4.12
CA ARG A 68 15.37 17.02 5.58
C ARG A 68 14.20 17.87 6.04
N HIS A 69 13.44 18.48 5.14
CA HIS A 69 12.18 19.13 5.49
C HIS A 69 11.20 18.04 5.97
N PRO A 70 10.63 18.19 7.18
CA PRO A 70 9.73 17.19 7.72
C PRO A 70 8.48 17.11 6.85
N PHE A 71 8.19 15.93 6.32
CA PHE A 71 6.94 15.67 5.60
C PHE A 71 5.76 15.92 6.54
N ARG A 72 4.83 16.78 6.11
CA ARG A 72 3.60 17.11 6.82
C ARG A 72 2.42 16.53 6.08
N VAL A 73 1.68 15.63 6.71
CA VAL A 73 0.57 14.91 6.08
C VAL A 73 -0.48 15.88 5.53
N GLU A 74 -0.73 16.98 6.24
CA GLU A 74 -1.63 18.05 5.81
C GLU A 74 -1.31 18.56 4.41
N ASP A 75 -0.03 18.72 4.08
CA ASP A 75 0.44 19.25 2.79
C ASP A 75 0.29 18.23 1.65
N HIS A 76 0.06 16.95 1.99
CA HIS A 76 -0.03 15.83 1.06
C HIS A 76 -1.38 15.09 1.12
N LEU A 77 -2.40 15.66 1.76
CA LEU A 77 -3.73 15.05 1.85
C LEU A 77 -4.36 14.76 0.48
N SER A 78 -4.24 15.70 -0.45
CA SER A 78 -4.74 15.56 -1.82
C SER A 78 -4.08 14.39 -2.55
N GLU A 79 -2.80 14.11 -2.26
CA GLU A 79 -2.05 13.00 -2.83
C GLU A 79 -2.53 11.65 -2.29
N TYR A 80 -2.80 11.55 -0.99
CA TYR A 80 -3.42 10.35 -0.41
C TYR A 80 -4.81 10.09 -0.97
N GLU A 81 -5.64 11.13 -1.08
CA GLU A 81 -7.00 11.02 -1.62
C GLU A 81 -6.98 10.62 -3.10
N ARG A 82 -6.06 11.18 -3.88
CA ARG A 82 -5.80 10.78 -5.26
C ARG A 82 -5.43 9.31 -5.33
N ALA A 83 -4.46 8.85 -4.53
CA ALA A 83 -4.06 7.45 -4.50
C ALA A 83 -5.22 6.51 -4.13
N VAL A 84 -6.00 6.83 -3.09
CA VAL A 84 -7.20 6.05 -2.72
C VAL A 84 -8.17 5.94 -3.90
N SER A 85 -8.43 7.05 -4.61
CA SER A 85 -9.34 7.08 -5.75
C SER A 85 -8.82 6.28 -6.94
N GLU A 86 -7.56 6.43 -7.30
CA GLU A 86 -6.93 5.75 -8.43
C GLU A 86 -6.87 4.24 -8.21
N LEU A 87 -6.45 3.81 -7.02
CA LEU A 87 -6.38 2.39 -6.66
C LEU A 87 -7.77 1.73 -6.69
N LYS A 88 -8.79 2.39 -6.13
CA LYS A 88 -10.18 1.91 -6.20
C LYS A 88 -10.67 1.79 -7.65
N THR A 89 -10.41 2.79 -8.48
CA THR A 89 -10.83 2.82 -9.89
C THR A 89 -10.11 1.74 -10.71
N ALA A 90 -8.86 1.40 -10.36
CA ALA A 90 -8.14 0.27 -10.93
C ALA A 90 -8.66 -1.10 -10.44
N GLY A 91 -9.64 -1.12 -9.52
CA GLY A 91 -10.12 -2.34 -8.89
C GLY A 91 -9.04 -3.02 -8.04
N ILE A 92 -8.11 -2.24 -7.48
CA ILE A 92 -7.18 -2.69 -6.44
C ILE A 92 -7.92 -2.62 -5.12
N ARG A 93 -7.87 -3.71 -4.36
CA ARG A 93 -8.50 -3.77 -3.05
C ARG A 93 -7.66 -2.96 -2.06
N ILE A 94 -8.32 -2.00 -1.40
CA ILE A 94 -7.77 -1.24 -0.29
C ILE A 94 -8.75 -1.19 0.88
N PRO A 95 -8.30 -0.95 2.13
CA PRO A 95 -9.17 -0.59 3.23
C PRO A 95 -10.08 0.58 2.86
N LYS A 96 -11.22 0.69 3.51
CA LYS A 96 -11.94 1.97 3.48
C LYS A 96 -11.09 2.95 4.28
N ILE A 97 -10.68 4.07 3.68
CA ILE A 97 -9.76 5.06 4.24
C ILE A 97 -10.42 6.44 4.14
N ALA A 98 -10.21 7.26 5.15
CA ALA A 98 -10.53 8.69 5.17
C ALA A 98 -9.60 9.43 6.14
N PHE A 99 -9.45 10.74 5.95
CA PHE A 99 -8.62 11.60 6.78
C PHE A 99 -9.50 12.54 7.58
N VAL A 100 -9.26 12.65 8.88
CA VAL A 100 -10.08 13.48 9.79
C VAL A 100 -9.19 14.21 10.79
N LYS A 101 -9.71 15.30 11.36
CA LYS A 101 -9.05 15.99 12.47
C LYS A 101 -9.39 15.31 13.80
N HIS A 102 -8.38 15.08 14.63
CA HIS A 102 -8.51 14.56 15.98
C HIS A 102 -7.46 15.23 16.87
N GLU A 103 -7.89 15.85 17.97
CA GLU A 103 -6.99 16.57 18.89
C GLU A 103 -6.12 17.63 18.15
N GLY A 104 -6.73 18.33 17.18
CA GLY A 104 -6.05 19.34 16.36
C GLY A 104 -5.13 18.80 15.25
N ARG A 105 -4.94 17.49 15.13
CA ARG A 105 -4.04 16.86 14.14
C ARG A 105 -4.80 16.05 13.10
N THR A 106 -4.27 15.98 11.87
CA THR A 106 -4.79 15.06 10.86
C THR A 106 -4.41 13.62 11.23
N VAL A 107 -5.40 12.72 11.21
CA VAL A 107 -5.20 11.27 11.36
C VAL A 107 -5.84 10.53 10.20
N GLN A 108 -5.25 9.39 9.82
CA GLN A 108 -5.86 8.48 8.86
C GLN A 108 -6.73 7.48 9.61
N VAL A 109 -8.01 7.41 9.25
CA VAL A 109 -8.96 6.43 9.77
C VAL A 109 -9.21 5.38 8.69
N SER A 110 -9.15 4.11 9.07
CA SER A 110 -9.41 3.01 8.15
C SER A 110 -10.28 1.91 8.76
N SER A 111 -10.93 1.14 7.90
CA SER A 111 -11.63 -0.08 8.31
C SER A 111 -10.65 -1.05 8.98
N ILE A 112 -10.96 -1.50 10.19
CA ILE A 112 -10.09 -2.44 10.91
C ILE A 112 -10.22 -3.86 10.33
N PHE A 113 -9.10 -4.52 10.08
CA PHE A 113 -9.04 -5.92 9.66
C PHE A 113 -8.60 -6.79 10.84
N GLN A 114 -9.48 -6.94 11.84
CA GLN A 114 -9.22 -7.80 13.01
C GLN A 114 -10.34 -8.81 13.25
N LYS A 115 -9.99 -9.94 13.86
CA LYS A 115 -10.88 -10.85 14.58
C LYS A 115 -10.17 -11.28 15.85
N GLU A 116 -10.83 -11.15 17.01
CA GLU A 116 -10.31 -11.64 18.30
C GLU A 116 -8.88 -11.14 18.64
N GLY A 117 -8.59 -9.87 18.35
CA GLY A 117 -7.28 -9.26 18.64
C GLY A 117 -6.16 -9.62 17.67
N LYS A 118 -6.40 -10.47 16.66
CA LYS A 118 -5.42 -10.79 15.62
C LYS A 118 -5.72 -10.03 14.32
N THR A 119 -4.69 -9.43 13.73
CA THR A 119 -4.76 -8.80 12.41
C THR A 119 -5.02 -9.88 11.35
N LYS A 120 -6.02 -9.68 10.49
CA LYS A 120 -6.32 -10.58 9.37
C LYS A 120 -5.42 -10.37 8.16
N ILE A 121 -4.65 -9.30 8.16
CA ILE A 121 -3.65 -9.00 7.12
C ILE A 121 -2.41 -9.82 7.46
N MET A 122 -2.12 -10.80 6.62
CA MET A 122 -0.85 -11.50 6.61
C MET A 122 0.15 -10.63 5.85
N ASP A 123 1.33 -10.48 6.44
CA ASP A 123 2.45 -9.78 5.81
C ASP A 123 2.88 -10.47 4.50
N ALA A 124 3.27 -9.67 3.51
CA ALA A 124 3.59 -10.18 2.18
C ALA A 124 4.86 -11.02 2.11
N ARG A 125 5.82 -10.81 3.02
CA ARG A 125 7.03 -11.66 3.12
C ARG A 125 6.72 -12.98 3.82
N SER A 126 5.78 -12.96 4.76
CA SER A 126 5.30 -14.17 5.45
C SER A 126 4.54 -15.12 4.51
N PHE A 127 3.93 -14.58 3.44
CA PHE A 127 3.25 -15.34 2.38
C PHE A 127 4.20 -16.30 1.61
N VAL A 128 5.49 -15.94 1.47
CA VAL A 128 6.53 -16.72 0.77
C VAL A 128 6.60 -18.18 1.25
N ARG A 129 6.34 -18.43 2.54
CA ARG A 129 6.45 -19.77 3.13
C ARG A 129 5.30 -20.72 2.76
N THR A 130 4.24 -20.24 2.10
CA THR A 130 2.98 -21.02 1.90
C THR A 130 2.66 -21.39 0.45
N GLY A 131 3.48 -21.00 -0.53
CA GLY A 131 3.36 -21.46 -1.91
C GLY A 131 2.41 -20.66 -2.83
N SER A 132 2.55 -20.99 -4.12
CA SER A 132 2.26 -20.24 -5.35
C SER A 132 0.83 -19.75 -5.65
N ILE A 133 -0.17 -20.02 -4.79
CA ILE A 133 -1.59 -19.87 -5.16
C ILE A 133 -1.98 -18.40 -5.41
N ALA A 134 -1.45 -17.46 -4.63
CA ALA A 134 -1.77 -16.04 -4.84
C ALA A 134 -0.86 -15.35 -5.86
N ALA A 135 0.17 -16.02 -6.41
CA ALA A 135 1.16 -15.35 -7.27
C ALA A 135 0.56 -14.68 -8.52
N PRO A 136 -0.39 -15.31 -9.25
CA PRO A 136 -1.06 -14.64 -10.38
C PRO A 136 -1.88 -13.42 -9.94
N GLN A 137 -2.52 -13.49 -8.77
CA GLN A 137 -3.32 -12.39 -8.24
C GLN A 137 -2.43 -11.23 -7.77
N THR A 138 -1.31 -11.54 -7.12
CA THR A 138 -0.32 -10.56 -6.70
C THR A 138 0.29 -9.88 -7.91
N LEU A 139 0.75 -10.63 -8.92
CA LEU A 139 1.28 -10.07 -10.16
C LEU A 139 0.27 -9.13 -10.81
N ARG A 140 -1.02 -9.51 -10.88
CA ARG A 140 -2.08 -8.63 -11.39
C ARG A 140 -2.22 -7.33 -10.59
N VAL A 141 -2.06 -7.35 -9.27
CA VAL A 141 -2.05 -6.13 -8.45
C VAL A 141 -0.80 -5.29 -8.73
N LEU A 142 0.38 -5.91 -8.82
CA LEU A 142 1.64 -5.23 -9.16
C LEU A 142 1.55 -4.53 -10.52
N THR A 143 1.03 -5.21 -11.54
CA THR A 143 0.77 -4.65 -12.88
C THR A 143 -0.08 -3.40 -12.77
N LYS A 144 -1.22 -3.47 -12.07
CA LYS A 144 -2.13 -2.32 -11.91
C LYS A 144 -1.51 -1.15 -11.13
N LEU A 145 -0.65 -1.42 -10.15
CA LEU A 145 0.08 -0.38 -9.43
C LEU A 145 1.05 0.35 -10.38
N ILE A 146 1.82 -0.42 -11.14
CA ILE A 146 2.80 0.09 -12.10
C ILE A 146 2.14 0.89 -13.23
N GLU A 147 1.00 0.41 -13.76
CA GLU A 147 0.20 1.15 -14.75
C GLU A 147 -0.23 2.54 -14.27
N ARG A 148 -0.35 2.72 -12.95
CA ARG A 148 -0.76 3.98 -12.31
C ARG A 148 0.40 4.85 -11.87
N GLY A 149 1.63 4.37 -11.96
CA GLY A 149 2.80 5.14 -11.53
C GLY A 149 3.23 4.88 -10.10
N TYR A 150 2.75 3.80 -9.49
CA TYR A 150 3.13 3.43 -8.14
C TYR A 150 4.22 2.36 -8.13
N SER A 151 5.27 2.63 -7.34
CA SER A 151 6.28 1.65 -6.96
C SER A 151 5.67 0.65 -5.97
N PRO A 152 5.64 -0.67 -6.28
CA PRO A 152 5.03 -1.64 -5.39
C PRO A 152 5.95 -2.00 -4.22
N HIS A 153 5.75 -1.39 -3.05
CA HIS A 153 6.52 -1.71 -1.83
C HIS A 153 5.95 -2.94 -1.10
N PHE A 154 6.81 -3.78 -0.53
CA PHE A 154 6.36 -4.92 0.29
C PHE A 154 5.48 -4.49 1.46
N ASP A 155 5.89 -3.46 2.18
CA ASP A 155 5.18 -2.98 3.37
C ASP A 155 3.83 -2.32 3.02
N SER A 156 3.60 -1.99 1.75
CA SER A 156 2.33 -1.44 1.27
C SER A 156 1.24 -2.50 1.04
N MET A 157 1.64 -3.76 0.94
CA MET A 157 0.76 -4.86 0.54
C MET A 157 0.77 -5.99 1.55
N GLY A 158 -0.40 -6.59 1.73
CA GLY A 158 -0.56 -7.80 2.53
C GLY A 158 -1.65 -8.66 1.93
N PHE A 159 -2.03 -9.68 2.68
CA PHE A 159 -2.98 -10.68 2.22
C PHE A 159 -4.10 -10.87 3.22
N ILE A 160 -5.33 -10.99 2.72
CA ILE A 160 -6.50 -11.27 3.54
C ILE A 160 -7.23 -12.51 3.03
N HIS A 161 -7.72 -13.31 3.97
CA HIS A 161 -8.61 -14.43 3.65
C HIS A 161 -9.99 -13.91 3.27
N ASN A 162 -10.51 -14.40 2.14
CA ASN A 162 -11.88 -14.20 1.70
C ASN A 162 -12.51 -15.53 1.25
N ARG A 163 -13.76 -15.50 0.78
CA ARG A 163 -14.49 -16.72 0.36
C ARG A 163 -13.85 -17.50 -0.80
N TYR A 164 -12.94 -16.86 -1.54
CA TYR A 164 -12.19 -17.41 -2.67
C TYR A 164 -10.72 -17.73 -2.30
N GLY A 165 -10.38 -17.69 -1.02
CA GLY A 165 -9.02 -17.91 -0.53
C GLY A 165 -8.29 -16.61 -0.21
N LEU A 166 -6.97 -16.68 -0.29
CA LEU A 166 -6.07 -15.59 0.05
C LEU A 166 -6.03 -14.57 -1.10
N SER A 167 -6.23 -13.28 -0.80
CA SER A 167 -6.23 -12.21 -1.79
C SER A 167 -5.32 -11.07 -1.36
N PRO A 168 -4.54 -10.50 -2.28
CA PRO A 168 -3.74 -9.32 -2.01
C PRO A 168 -4.65 -8.13 -1.69
N ILE A 169 -4.18 -7.28 -0.78
CA ILE A 169 -4.75 -5.99 -0.42
C ILE A 169 -3.62 -4.98 -0.25
N VAL A 170 -3.80 -3.79 -0.76
CA VAL A 170 -2.90 -2.66 -0.52
C VAL A 170 -3.44 -1.90 0.69
N PHE A 171 -2.67 -1.80 1.77
CA PHE A 171 -3.17 -1.29 3.06
C PHE A 171 -2.36 -0.12 3.62
N ASP A 172 -1.11 0.07 3.19
CA ASP A 172 -0.31 1.25 3.52
C ASP A 172 -0.04 2.04 2.24
N LEU A 173 -0.33 3.34 2.26
CA LEU A 173 -0.24 4.22 1.08
C LEU A 173 0.96 5.15 1.16
N ASP A 174 1.61 5.21 2.31
CA ASP A 174 2.67 6.18 2.60
C ASP A 174 3.81 6.08 1.60
N SER A 175 4.21 4.85 1.24
CA SER A 175 5.27 4.65 0.26
C SER A 175 4.92 5.20 -1.12
N PHE A 176 3.64 5.22 -1.50
CA PHE A 176 3.22 5.76 -2.79
C PHE A 176 3.18 7.29 -2.81
N VAL A 177 2.77 7.88 -1.68
CA VAL A 177 2.62 9.34 -1.54
C VAL A 177 3.96 10.02 -1.24
N ILE A 178 4.81 9.38 -0.43
CA ILE A 178 6.03 9.98 0.10
C ILE A 178 7.24 9.68 -0.77
N ASN A 179 7.39 8.43 -1.23
CA ASN A 179 8.57 8.02 -2.00
C ASN A 179 8.39 8.20 -3.51
N GLY A 180 7.16 8.49 -3.98
CA GLY A 180 6.86 8.65 -5.40
C GLY A 180 7.20 7.40 -6.24
N PRO A 181 7.48 7.56 -7.54
CA PRO A 181 7.87 6.43 -8.41
C PRO A 181 9.31 5.94 -8.15
N PHE A 182 10.09 6.63 -7.32
CA PHE A 182 11.51 6.37 -7.15
C PHE A 182 11.77 5.04 -6.43
N GLY A 183 12.56 4.17 -7.05
CA GLY A 183 12.95 2.87 -6.48
C GLY A 183 12.05 1.68 -6.82
N ALA A 184 11.08 1.86 -7.72
CA ALA A 184 10.21 0.78 -8.21
C ALA A 184 10.99 -0.47 -8.66
N SER A 185 12.15 -0.29 -9.31
CA SER A 185 12.95 -1.41 -9.81
C SER A 185 13.47 -2.35 -8.73
N LEU A 186 13.88 -1.82 -7.56
CA LEU A 186 14.42 -2.65 -6.48
C LEU A 186 13.33 -3.46 -5.80
N GLN A 187 12.18 -2.84 -5.55
CA GLN A 187 11.07 -3.54 -4.91
C GLN A 187 10.44 -4.58 -5.85
N VAL A 188 10.39 -4.30 -7.16
CA VAL A 188 9.92 -5.27 -8.16
C VAL A 188 10.81 -6.50 -8.23
N GLU A 189 12.14 -6.33 -8.14
CA GLU A 189 13.07 -7.46 -8.05
C GLU A 189 12.72 -8.38 -6.87
N ASP A 190 12.60 -7.81 -5.68
CA ASP A 190 12.23 -8.54 -4.45
C ASP A 190 10.87 -9.25 -4.61
N TRP A 191 9.90 -8.62 -5.27
CA TRP A 191 8.59 -9.22 -5.55
C TRP A 191 8.71 -10.41 -6.49
N LEU A 192 9.46 -10.28 -7.58
CA LEU A 192 9.61 -11.37 -8.54
C LEU A 192 10.31 -12.58 -7.91
N HIS A 193 11.35 -12.35 -7.10
CA HIS A 193 11.99 -13.42 -6.32
C HIS A 193 11.07 -14.04 -5.26
N THR A 194 10.19 -13.24 -4.66
CA THR A 194 9.19 -13.74 -3.71
C THR A 194 8.12 -14.58 -4.39
N LEU A 195 7.62 -14.15 -5.54
CA LEU A 195 6.54 -14.82 -6.26
C LEU A 195 7.00 -16.09 -6.97
N PHE A 196 8.25 -16.10 -7.43
CA PHE A 196 8.83 -17.18 -8.22
C PHE A 196 10.26 -17.45 -7.74
N PRO A 197 10.48 -18.03 -6.55
CA PRO A 197 11.81 -18.18 -5.94
C PRO A 197 12.77 -19.03 -6.79
N ASP A 198 12.27 -20.11 -7.39
CA ASP A 198 13.08 -21.09 -8.11
C ASP A 198 12.80 -21.14 -9.62
N ASP A 199 12.04 -20.17 -10.16
CA ASP A 199 11.63 -20.14 -11.57
C ASP A 199 12.07 -18.84 -12.26
N ALA A 200 13.30 -18.86 -12.79
CA ALA A 200 13.89 -17.72 -13.50
C ALA A 200 13.10 -17.33 -14.76
N SER A 201 12.51 -18.32 -15.46
CA SER A 201 11.73 -18.08 -16.67
C SER A 201 10.46 -17.32 -16.36
N ARG A 202 9.73 -17.72 -15.31
CA ARG A 202 8.55 -16.97 -14.84
C ARG A 202 8.90 -15.59 -14.30
N ARG A 203 10.03 -15.44 -13.60
CA ARG A 203 10.51 -14.10 -13.17
C ARG A 203 10.69 -13.19 -14.38
N LYS A 204 11.29 -13.69 -15.46
CA LYS A 204 11.50 -12.93 -16.70
C LYS A 204 10.18 -12.58 -17.38
N GLU A 205 9.28 -13.54 -17.56
CA GLU A 205 7.95 -13.33 -18.16
C GLU A 205 7.13 -12.29 -17.36
N ALA A 206 7.13 -12.42 -16.04
CA ALA A 206 6.47 -11.47 -15.16
C ALA A 206 7.11 -10.07 -15.26
N LEU A 207 8.45 -9.98 -15.35
CA LEU A 207 9.13 -8.70 -15.55
C LEU A 207 8.73 -8.03 -16.88
N GLU A 208 8.65 -8.77 -17.99
CA GLU A 208 8.16 -8.24 -19.27
C GLU A 208 6.74 -7.69 -19.13
N THR A 209 5.86 -8.45 -18.47
CA THR A 209 4.48 -8.02 -18.20
C THR A 209 4.45 -6.69 -17.43
N LEU A 210 5.33 -6.52 -16.45
CA LEU A 210 5.43 -5.28 -15.68
C LEU A 210 6.03 -4.13 -16.50
N ILE A 211 7.00 -4.40 -17.37
CA ILE A 211 7.57 -3.41 -18.30
C ILE A 211 6.49 -2.89 -19.23
N ASP A 212 5.73 -3.78 -19.87
CA ASP A 212 4.66 -3.41 -20.82
C ASP A 212 3.54 -2.60 -20.18
N ALA A 213 3.26 -2.88 -18.90
CA ALA A 213 2.31 -2.14 -18.09
C ALA A 213 2.82 -0.75 -17.67
N ALA A 214 4.13 -0.53 -17.61
CA ALA A 214 4.71 0.71 -17.12
C ALA A 214 4.54 1.87 -18.11
N LYS A 215 3.53 2.71 -17.86
CA LYS A 215 3.24 3.93 -18.63
C LYS A 215 4.10 5.12 -18.23
N HIS A 216 4.63 5.11 -17.02
CA HIS A 216 5.49 6.17 -16.49
C HIS A 216 6.94 5.93 -16.92
N PRO A 217 7.59 6.88 -17.62
CA PRO A 217 8.93 6.69 -18.18
C PRO A 217 9.97 6.26 -17.15
N GLU A 218 9.95 6.84 -15.95
CA GLU A 218 10.91 6.57 -14.88
C GLU A 218 10.78 5.15 -14.35
N ILE A 219 9.53 4.68 -14.16
CA ILE A 219 9.27 3.30 -13.74
C ILE A 219 9.68 2.34 -14.85
N ARG A 220 9.26 2.61 -16.09
CA ARG A 220 9.59 1.76 -17.24
C ARG A 220 11.10 1.64 -17.41
N GLN A 221 11.83 2.75 -17.32
CA GLN A 221 13.28 2.76 -17.41
C GLN A 221 13.91 1.95 -16.26
N GLY A 222 13.45 2.12 -15.03
CA GLY A 222 13.91 1.31 -13.89
C GLY A 222 13.71 -0.19 -14.09
N LEU A 223 12.58 -0.61 -14.67
CA LEU A 223 12.31 -2.02 -14.99
C LEU A 223 13.15 -2.53 -16.16
N LEU A 224 13.40 -1.71 -17.19
CA LEU A 224 14.31 -2.04 -18.29
C LEU A 224 15.75 -2.23 -17.79
N ASP A 225 16.18 -1.41 -16.83
CA ASP A 225 17.51 -1.54 -16.22
C ASP A 225 17.59 -2.77 -15.33
N LEU A 226 16.50 -3.15 -14.66
CA LEU A 226 16.40 -4.43 -13.94
C LEU A 226 16.56 -5.62 -14.90
N LYS A 227 15.90 -5.59 -16.06
CA LYS A 227 15.98 -6.64 -17.09
C LYS A 227 17.41 -6.87 -17.63
N LYS A 228 18.25 -5.84 -17.62
CA LYS A 228 19.67 -5.93 -18.02
C LYS A 228 20.58 -6.56 -16.95
N ARG A 229 20.11 -6.71 -15.70
CA ARG A 229 20.93 -7.27 -14.63
C ARG A 229 21.14 -8.76 -14.85
N ARG A 230 22.38 -9.18 -14.62
CA ARG A 230 22.89 -10.55 -14.87
C ARG A 230 22.12 -11.65 -14.12
N TRP A 231 21.38 -11.30 -13.06
CA TRP A 231 20.68 -12.24 -12.17
C TRP A 231 19.33 -12.73 -12.70
N PHE A 232 18.75 -12.07 -13.71
CA PHE A 232 17.59 -12.60 -14.46
C PHE A 232 17.99 -13.56 -15.58
N ALA A 233 19.29 -13.76 -15.82
CA ALA A 233 19.81 -14.45 -17.00
C ALA A 233 20.36 -15.87 -16.74
N GLN A 234 20.46 -16.34 -15.49
CA GLN A 234 20.90 -17.71 -15.22
C GLN A 234 20.03 -18.42 -14.18
N PRO A 235 19.71 -19.71 -14.37
CA PRO A 235 19.29 -20.57 -13.27
C PRO A 235 20.50 -20.84 -12.34
N PRO A 236 20.26 -21.23 -11.07
CA PRO A 236 21.34 -21.65 -10.17
C PRO A 236 22.16 -22.81 -10.75
#